data_AF-A0A0M8WLK8-F1
#
_entry.id   AF-A0A0M8WLK8-F1
#
_cell.length_a   1.000
_cell.length_b   1.000
_cell.length_c   1.000
_cell.angle_alpha   90.00
_cell.angle_beta   90.00
_cell.angle_gamma   90.00
#
_symmetry.space_group_name_H-M   'P 1'
#
loop_
_entity.id
_entity.type
_entity.pdbx_description
1 polymer ?
#
loop_
_entity_poly.entity_id
_entity_poly.type
_entity_poly.pdbx_seq_one_letter_code
_entity_poly.pdbx_strand_id
1 'polypeptide(L)'
;MRIANAGPDLDVVPPKIGLGDPDPDVVIAPFDPSHIDAYSVVNEPRLVLWTGSGMPNRRDCSDLLSTQGGTRVEVKKGTVVCVRTDAGRIAVLTVTSTSDDSDTGDRAQATVWSEVSD
;
A
#
# COMPACT_ATOMS: atom_id res chain seq x y z
N MET A 1 -6.34 -3.03 8.54
CA MET A 1 -7.15 -2.00 7.86
C MET A 1 -7.81 -2.59 6.62
N ARG A 2 -8.82 -1.91 6.07
CA ARG A 2 -9.45 -2.25 4.77
C ARG A 2 -8.87 -1.31 3.70
N ILE A 3 -8.72 -1.81 2.48
CA ILE A 3 -8.30 -1.08 1.29
C ILE A 3 -9.47 -1.20 0.31
N ALA A 4 -10.14 -0.08 0.02
CA ALA A 4 -11.35 -0.01 -0.78
C ALA A 4 -11.24 1.16 -1.78
N ASN A 5 -12.30 1.47 -2.53
CA ASN A 5 -12.30 2.59 -3.48
C ASN A 5 -11.84 3.94 -2.89
N ALA A 6 -12.17 4.21 -1.62
CA ALA A 6 -11.75 5.44 -0.93
C ALA A 6 -10.33 5.39 -0.35
N GLY A 7 -9.66 4.22 -0.41
CA GLY A 7 -8.31 3.99 0.11
C GLY A 7 -8.12 4.27 1.61
N PRO A 8 -7.06 3.75 2.25
CA PRO A 8 -6.57 4.28 3.50
C PRO A 8 -5.48 5.34 3.28
N ASP A 9 -5.47 6.32 4.16
CA ASP A 9 -4.32 7.16 4.43
C ASP A 9 -3.41 6.42 5.45
N LEU A 10 -2.19 6.06 5.02
CA LEU A 10 -1.16 5.41 5.85
C LEU A 10 -0.39 6.42 6.69
N ASP A 11 -0.50 7.70 6.37
CA ASP A 11 0.13 8.78 7.07
C ASP A 11 -0.56 9.11 8.41
N VAL A 12 -1.84 8.75 8.57
CA VAL A 12 -2.58 8.86 9.83
C VAL A 12 -2.27 7.69 10.79
N VAL A 13 -2.19 7.98 12.10
CA VAL A 13 -1.90 6.97 13.13
C VAL A 13 -3.11 6.75 14.08
N PRO A 14 -3.70 5.54 14.15
CA PRO A 14 -3.48 4.40 13.25
C PRO A 14 -4.04 4.69 11.84
N PRO A 15 -3.62 3.98 10.78
CA PRO A 15 -4.12 4.19 9.42
C PRO A 15 -5.65 4.12 9.37
N LYS A 16 -6.29 5.10 8.71
CA LYS A 16 -7.75 5.21 8.63
C LYS A 16 -8.20 5.24 7.17
N ILE A 17 -9.40 4.72 6.94
CA ILE A 17 -10.12 4.91 5.70
C ILE A 17 -10.87 6.22 5.83
N GLY A 18 -10.67 7.13 4.89
CA GLY A 18 -11.36 8.39 4.87
C GLY A 18 -12.43 8.43 3.79
N LEU A 19 -13.71 8.30 4.16
CA LEU A 19 -14.76 8.85 3.32
C LEU A 19 -14.65 10.38 3.39
N GLY A 20 -13.92 10.97 2.43
CA GLY A 20 -13.65 12.42 2.38
C GLY A 20 -12.23 12.84 2.78
N ASP A 21 -11.29 11.91 2.87
CA ASP A 21 -9.86 12.22 2.95
C ASP A 21 -9.34 12.48 1.52
N PRO A 22 -8.75 13.66 1.25
CA PRO A 22 -8.39 14.03 -0.11
C PRO A 22 -7.30 13.15 -0.73
N ASP A 23 -6.46 12.51 0.09
CA ASP A 23 -5.19 11.94 -0.37
C ASP A 23 -4.94 10.52 0.22
N PRO A 24 -5.73 9.49 -0.15
CA PRO A 24 -5.38 8.12 0.21
C PRO A 24 -4.00 7.76 -0.36
N ASP A 25 -3.23 6.89 0.30
CA ASP A 25 -1.93 6.47 -0.25
C ASP A 25 -2.07 5.32 -1.25
N VAL A 26 -3.02 4.43 -0.97
CA VAL A 26 -3.30 3.25 -1.78
C VAL A 26 -4.78 3.08 -1.99
N VAL A 27 -5.17 2.62 -3.17
CA VAL A 27 -6.56 2.28 -3.48
C VAL A 27 -6.61 0.87 -4.07
N ILE A 28 -7.81 0.28 -4.09
CA ILE A 28 -8.08 -0.84 -4.98
C ILE A 28 -9.03 -0.37 -6.06
N ALA A 29 -9.01 -1.09 -7.18
CA ALA A 29 -10.09 -1.05 -8.15
C ALA A 29 -10.67 -2.47 -8.32
N PRO A 30 -11.97 -2.61 -8.65
CA PRO A 30 -12.63 -3.90 -8.76
C PRO A 30 -12.11 -4.67 -9.97
N PHE A 31 -11.13 -5.54 -9.76
CA PHE A 31 -10.56 -6.38 -10.79
C PHE A 31 -10.27 -7.77 -10.23
N ASP A 32 -10.44 -8.79 -11.09
CA ASP A 32 -9.97 -10.16 -10.86
C ASP A 32 -8.81 -10.43 -11.84
N PRO A 33 -7.57 -10.65 -11.35
CA PRO A 33 -7.15 -10.73 -9.95
C PRO A 33 -7.06 -9.36 -9.25
N SER A 34 -7.24 -9.35 -7.93
CA SER A 34 -7.18 -8.16 -7.08
C SER A 34 -5.82 -7.45 -7.19
N HIS A 35 -5.84 -6.12 -7.17
CA HIS A 35 -4.62 -5.31 -7.14
C HIS A 35 -4.74 -4.11 -6.22
N ILE A 36 -3.57 -3.65 -5.78
CA ILE A 36 -3.40 -2.39 -5.07
C ILE A 36 -2.74 -1.40 -6.04
N ASP A 37 -3.31 -0.21 -6.10
CA ASP A 37 -2.81 0.93 -6.86
C ASP A 37 -2.25 1.99 -5.93
N ALA A 38 -1.14 2.62 -6.35
CA ALA A 38 -0.65 3.84 -5.75
C ALA A 38 -1.60 4.95 -6.13
N TYR A 39 -2.16 5.65 -5.15
CA TYR A 39 -2.88 6.86 -5.45
C TYR A 39 -1.86 7.98 -5.67
N SER A 40 -1.81 8.50 -6.89
CA SER A 40 -0.91 9.59 -7.27
C SER A 40 -1.46 10.32 -8.47
N VAL A 41 -1.61 11.64 -8.37
CA VAL A 41 -2.02 12.51 -9.50
C VAL A 41 -0.98 12.54 -10.63
N VAL A 42 0.26 12.14 -10.37
CA VAL A 42 1.39 12.16 -11.33
C VAL A 42 1.87 10.77 -11.75
N ASN A 43 1.18 9.68 -11.36
CA ASN A 43 1.58 8.30 -11.63
C ASN A 43 3.00 7.96 -11.14
N GLU A 44 3.38 8.42 -9.94
CA GLU A 44 4.70 8.10 -9.38
C GLU A 44 4.78 6.63 -8.92
N PRO A 45 5.86 5.89 -9.22
CA PRO A 45 6.05 4.53 -8.74
C PRO A 45 6.24 4.49 -7.22
N ARG A 46 5.30 3.86 -6.52
CA ARG A 46 5.21 3.85 -5.04
C ARG A 46 4.91 2.48 -4.44
N LEU A 47 4.74 1.45 -5.26
CA LEU A 47 4.43 0.09 -4.84
C LEU A 47 5.45 -0.89 -5.38
N VAL A 48 5.79 -1.90 -4.58
CA VAL A 48 6.56 -3.05 -5.07
C VAL A 48 6.25 -4.29 -4.23
N LEU A 49 6.19 -5.44 -4.88
CA LEU A 49 6.01 -6.72 -4.20
C LEU A 49 7.30 -7.14 -3.49
N TRP A 50 7.18 -7.54 -2.23
CA TRP A 50 8.27 -8.18 -1.51
C TRP A 50 8.31 -9.67 -1.81
N THR A 51 9.44 -10.14 -2.35
CA THR A 51 9.67 -11.54 -2.74
C THR A 51 10.78 -12.22 -1.93
N GLY A 52 11.38 -11.49 -0.98
CA GLY A 52 12.42 -12.02 -0.09
C GLY A 52 11.85 -12.95 1.00
N SER A 53 12.75 -13.53 1.78
CA SER A 53 12.37 -14.33 2.95
C SER A 53 12.11 -13.44 4.17
N GLY A 54 11.06 -13.79 4.94
CA GLY A 54 10.67 -13.02 6.12
C GLY A 54 9.98 -11.69 5.80
N MET A 55 9.75 -10.89 6.85
CA MET A 55 9.11 -9.59 6.73
C MET A 55 10.18 -8.52 6.41
N PRO A 56 10.01 -7.67 5.39
CA PRO A 56 10.97 -6.63 5.09
C PRO A 56 11.00 -5.58 6.19
N ASN A 57 12.17 -4.99 6.40
CA ASN A 57 12.29 -3.78 7.19
C ASN A 57 12.14 -2.52 6.30
N ARG A 58 12.15 -1.34 6.93
CA ARG A 58 12.03 -0.04 6.24
C ARG A 58 13.04 0.13 5.11
N ARG A 59 14.30 -0.26 5.34
CA ARG A 59 15.39 -0.10 4.37
C ARG A 59 15.21 -1.04 3.19
N ASP A 60 14.85 -2.30 3.43
CA ASP A 60 14.60 -3.28 2.36
C ASP A 60 13.51 -2.77 1.42
N CYS A 61 12.41 -2.25 1.98
CA CYS A 61 11.33 -1.65 1.18
C CYS A 61 11.79 -0.40 0.42
N SER A 62 12.53 0.51 1.07
CA SER A 62 13.03 1.72 0.42
C SER A 62 13.95 1.41 -0.77
N ASP A 63 14.91 0.50 -0.57
CA ASP A 63 15.88 0.11 -1.60
C ASP A 63 15.17 -0.57 -2.78
N LEU A 64 14.17 -1.40 -2.49
CA LEU A 64 13.37 -2.08 -3.51
C LEU A 64 12.49 -1.11 -4.31
N LEU A 65 11.81 -0.18 -3.63
CA LEU A 65 10.98 0.85 -4.29
C LEU A 65 11.80 1.75 -5.22
N SER A 66 13.02 2.12 -4.83
CA SER A 66 13.92 2.94 -5.64
C SER A 66 14.40 2.28 -6.93
N THR A 67 14.28 0.95 -7.04
CA THR A 67 14.82 0.19 -8.19
C THR A 67 13.74 -0.51 -9.00
N GLN A 68 12.66 -0.93 -8.36
CA GLN A 68 11.62 -1.80 -8.92
C GLN A 68 10.21 -1.28 -8.63
N GLY A 69 10.08 -0.05 -8.13
CA GLY A 69 8.80 0.58 -7.89
C GLY A 69 7.92 0.61 -9.14
N GLY A 70 6.64 0.34 -8.95
CA GLY A 70 5.58 0.51 -9.93
C GLY A 70 4.41 1.27 -9.32
N THR A 71 3.39 1.56 -10.13
CA THR A 71 2.15 2.22 -9.69
C THR A 71 1.07 1.22 -9.29
N ARG A 72 1.24 -0.06 -9.61
CA ARG A 72 0.28 -1.14 -9.39
C ARG A 72 0.98 -2.44 -9.04
N VAL A 73 0.38 -3.21 -8.14
CA VAL A 73 0.78 -4.60 -7.87
C VAL A 73 -0.44 -5.50 -7.77
N GLU A 74 -0.36 -6.69 -8.38
CA GLU A 74 -1.34 -7.76 -8.17
C GLU A 74 -1.15 -8.38 -6.78
N VAL A 75 -2.24 -8.64 -6.07
CA VAL A 75 -2.21 -9.16 -4.71
C VAL A 75 -3.16 -10.33 -4.51
N LYS A 76 -2.75 -11.19 -3.58
CA LYS A 76 -3.58 -12.25 -2.97
C LYS A 76 -3.31 -12.30 -1.48
N LYS A 77 -4.15 -13.01 -0.73
CA LYS A 77 -3.89 -13.29 0.69
C LYS A 77 -2.46 -13.80 0.91
N GLY A 78 -1.75 -13.19 1.86
CA GLY A 78 -0.35 -13.47 2.18
C GLY A 78 0.67 -12.64 1.40
N THR A 79 0.24 -11.86 0.41
CA THR A 79 1.12 -10.96 -0.34
C THR A 79 1.63 -9.85 0.58
N VAL A 80 2.92 -9.53 0.46
CA VAL A 80 3.57 -8.44 1.18
C VAL A 80 3.96 -7.36 0.17
N VAL A 81 3.53 -6.13 0.43
CA VAL A 81 3.72 -4.99 -0.46
C VAL A 81 4.46 -3.89 0.29
N CYS A 82 5.56 -3.41 -0.28
CA CYS A 82 6.24 -2.21 0.16
C CYS A 82 5.58 -0.99 -0.49
N VAL A 83 5.34 0.05 0.31
CA VAL A 83 4.64 1.27 -0.11
C VAL A 83 5.47 2.49 0.26
N ARG A 84 5.54 3.47 -0.65
CA ARG A 84 5.95 4.85 -0.35
C ARG A 84 4.69 5.73 -0.31
N THR A 85 4.45 6.41 0.81
CA THR A 85 3.32 7.35 0.97
C THR A 85 3.60 8.66 0.24
N ASP A 86 2.57 9.51 0.05
CA ASP A 86 2.77 10.84 -0.53
C ASP A 86 3.64 11.73 0.36
N ALA A 87 3.55 11.58 1.69
CA ALA A 87 4.47 12.24 2.63
C ALA A 87 5.91 11.66 2.60
N GLY A 88 6.20 10.67 1.76
CA GLY A 88 7.53 10.07 1.64
C GLY A 88 7.86 9.07 2.74
N ARG A 89 6.90 8.67 3.57
CA ARG A 89 7.07 7.55 4.50
C ARG A 89 7.14 6.23 3.76
N ILE A 90 7.74 5.25 4.42
CA ILE A 90 7.74 3.88 3.95
C ILE A 90 6.78 3.08 4.83
N ALA A 91 6.01 2.22 4.19
CA ALA A 91 5.12 1.28 4.86
C ALA A 91 5.26 -0.11 4.24
N VAL A 92 4.78 -1.11 4.98
CA VAL A 92 4.59 -2.45 4.48
C VAL A 92 3.16 -2.91 4.77
N LEU A 93 2.55 -3.50 3.75
CA LEU A 93 1.21 -4.07 3.80
C LEU A 93 1.30 -5.59 3.70
N THR A 94 0.67 -6.30 4.62
CA THR A 94 0.44 -7.74 4.52
C THR A 94 -1.02 -7.98 4.23
N VAL A 95 -1.36 -8.43 3.02
CA VAL A 95 -2.74 -8.71 2.61
C VAL A 95 -3.26 -9.92 3.39
N THR A 96 -4.33 -9.73 4.15
CA THR A 96 -4.95 -10.77 4.99
C THR A 96 -6.19 -11.40 4.35
N SER A 97 -6.85 -10.69 3.43
CA SER A 97 -7.94 -11.20 2.58
C SER A 97 -8.12 -10.31 1.36
N THR A 98 -8.54 -10.91 0.25
CA THR A 98 -8.98 -10.18 -0.95
C THR A 98 -10.51 -10.21 -1.11
N SER A 99 -11.07 -9.27 -1.84
CA SER A 99 -12.49 -9.20 -2.18
C SER A 99 -12.70 -8.83 -3.64
N ASP A 100 -13.69 -9.46 -4.27
CA ASP A 100 -14.11 -9.14 -5.65
C ASP A 100 -15.03 -7.91 -5.70
N ASP A 101 -15.38 -7.35 -4.54
CA ASP A 101 -16.23 -6.18 -4.39
C ASP A 101 -15.40 -5.00 -3.88
N SER A 102 -15.34 -3.93 -4.67
CA SER A 102 -14.57 -2.72 -4.34
C SER A 102 -15.12 -1.93 -3.14
N ASP A 103 -16.40 -2.13 -2.78
CA ASP A 103 -16.99 -1.52 -1.60
C ASP A 103 -16.56 -2.28 -0.35
N THR A 104 -16.61 -3.60 -0.35
CA THR A 104 -16.10 -4.39 0.77
C THR A 104 -14.57 -4.28 0.88
N GLY A 105 -13.90 -4.41 -0.26
CA GLY A 105 -12.47 -4.23 -0.46
C GLY A 105 -11.57 -5.26 0.24
N ASP A 106 -10.28 -5.15 -0.04
CA ASP A 106 -9.25 -5.99 0.52
C ASP A 106 -8.98 -5.63 1.98
N ARG A 107 -8.35 -6.55 2.72
CA ARG A 107 -7.86 -6.27 4.08
C ARG A 107 -6.36 -6.52 4.15
N ALA A 108 -5.68 -5.66 4.88
CA ALA A 108 -4.26 -5.78 5.14
C ALA A 108 -3.90 -5.39 6.58
N GLN A 109 -2.80 -5.93 7.09
CA GLN A 109 -2.07 -5.35 8.20
C GLN A 109 -1.07 -4.34 7.65
N ALA A 110 -0.89 -3.22 8.34
CA ALA A 110 0.03 -2.18 7.92
C ALA A 110 1.02 -1.89 9.04
N THR A 111 2.30 -1.80 8.68
CA THR A 111 3.34 -1.20 9.51
C THR A 111 3.86 0.01 8.77
N VAL A 112 3.70 1.19 9.36
CA VAL A 112 4.16 2.46 8.79
C VAL A 112 5.35 2.93 9.62
N TRP A 113 6.47 3.18 8.97
CA TRP A 113 7.66 3.71 9.63
C TRP A 113 7.67 5.24 9.56
N SER A 114 8.14 5.88 10.62
CA SER A 114 8.35 7.34 10.65
C SER A 114 9.32 7.78 9.55
N GLU A 115 9.18 9.03 9.13
CA GLU A 115 10.18 9.68 8.27
C GLU A 115 11.55 9.62 8.93
N VAL A 116 12.60 9.49 8.12
CA VAL A 116 13.95 9.72 8.61
C VAL A 116 14.13 11.23 8.65
N SER A 117 14.19 11.78 9.85
CA SER A 117 14.72 13.14 10.02
C SER A 117 16.21 13.10 9.65
N ASP A 118 16.61 13.90 8.66
CA ASP A 118 18.02 14.19 8.38
C ASP A 118 18.67 14.96 9.55
#